data_AF-A0A7K0DY86-F1
#
_entry.id   AF-A0A7K0DY86-F1
#
_cell.length_a   1.000
_cell.length_b   1.000
_cell.length_c   1.000
_cell.angle_alpha   90.00
_cell.angle_beta   90.00
_cell.angle_gamma   90.00
#
_symmetry.space_group_name_H-M   'P 1'
#
loop_
_entity.id
_entity.type
_entity.pdbx_description
1 polymer ?
#
loop_
_entity_poly.entity_id
_entity_poly.type
_entity_poly.pdbx_seq_one_letter_code
_entity_poly.pdbx_strand_id
1 'polypeptide(L)'
;MRATFISGLSPDLIDDRDDLPNSTVPTLVIVGRHDVIRGPRWAWELHELIPDSRLIILENSGHTGPLEEPRRFADARPGIRPRIER
;
A
#
# COMPACT_ATOMS: atom_id res chain seq x y z
N MET A 1 25.85 -9.52 8.06
CA MET A 1 25.40 -8.23 7.49
C MET A 1 25.03 -7.31 8.65
N ARG A 2 25.70 -6.16 8.79
CA ARG A 2 25.31 -5.13 9.77
C ARG A 2 24.43 -4.13 9.02
N ALA A 3 23.14 -4.09 9.33
CA ALA A 3 22.27 -3.01 8.89
C ALA A 3 22.57 -1.79 9.77
N THR A 4 23.09 -0.72 9.16
CA THR A 4 23.30 0.55 9.85
C THR A 4 22.00 1.34 9.80
N PHE A 5 21.38 1.54 10.96
CA PHE A 5 20.20 2.40 11.13
C PHE A 5 20.64 3.86 10.95
N ILE A 6 20.02 4.59 10.01
CA ILE A 6 20.41 5.97 9.63
C ILE A 6 19.74 7.04 10.52
N SER A 7 18.82 6.68 11.41
CA SER A 7 18.18 7.61 12.33
C SER A 7 18.26 7.02 13.73
N GLY A 8 18.96 7.68 14.65
CA GLY A 8 19.20 7.25 16.05
C GLY A 8 17.96 7.23 16.94
N LEU A 9 16.81 6.83 16.41
CA LEU A 9 15.58 6.54 17.13
C LEU A 9 15.48 5.02 17.22
N SER A 10 15.23 4.49 18.42
CA SER A 10 14.66 3.14 18.54
C SER A 10 13.22 3.27 18.06
N PRO A 11 12.85 2.80 16.86
CA PRO A 11 11.45 2.80 16.50
C PRO A 11 10.83 1.68 17.32
N ASP A 12 9.84 1.99 18.14
CA ASP A 12 8.88 0.97 18.53
C ASP A 12 8.45 0.25 17.24
N LEU A 13 8.55 -1.07 17.23
CA LEU A 13 8.26 -1.85 16.04
C LEU A 13 6.75 -1.75 15.80
N ILE A 14 6.36 -1.01 14.77
CA ILE A 14 4.96 -0.88 14.36
C ILE A 14 4.65 -2.09 13.47
N ASP A 15 3.71 -2.92 13.92
CA ASP A 15 3.18 -4.06 13.19
C ASP A 15 1.67 -4.15 13.40
N ASP A 16 0.91 -3.58 12.47
CA ASP A 16 -0.56 -3.50 12.54
C ASP A 16 -1.25 -4.70 11.89
N ARG A 17 -0.51 -5.76 11.50
CA ARG A 17 -1.08 -6.87 10.70
C ARG A 17 -2.24 -7.58 11.40
N ASP A 18 -2.21 -7.66 12.73
CA ASP A 18 -3.28 -8.25 13.53
C ASP A 18 -4.56 -7.37 13.55
N ASP A 19 -4.44 -6.06 13.31
CA ASP A 19 -5.55 -5.11 13.31
C ASP A 19 -6.17 -4.91 11.92
N LEU A 20 -5.42 -5.12 10.84
CA LEU A 20 -5.89 -4.95 9.45
C LEU A 20 -7.20 -5.70 9.12
N PRO A 21 -7.44 -6.94 9.60
CA PRO A 21 -8.69 -7.66 9.37
C PRO A 21 -9.93 -6.97 9.94
N ASN A 22 -9.77 -6.07 10.91
CA ASN A 22 -10.86 -5.33 11.54
C ASN A 22 -11.23 -4.03 10.81
N SER A 23 -10.50 -3.68 9.73
CA SER A 23 -10.78 -2.47 8.96
C SER A 23 -12.15 -2.53 8.28
N THR A 24 -12.98 -1.52 8.51
CA THR A 24 -14.30 -1.36 7.88
C THR A 24 -14.28 -0.37 6.71
N VAL A 25 -13.14 0.29 6.48
CA VAL A 25 -12.99 1.33 5.46
C VAL A 25 -12.57 0.69 4.13
N PRO A 26 -13.35 0.88 3.04
CA PRO A 26 -12.95 0.41 1.72
C PRO A 26 -11.58 0.94 1.33
N THR A 27 -10.67 0.03 0.98
CA THR A 27 -9.24 0.37 0.82
C THR A 27 -8.76 0.12 -0.61
N LEU A 28 -7.88 0.99 -1.11
CA LEU A 28 -7.15 0.77 -2.36
C LEU A 28 -5.66 0.74 -2.07
N VAL A 29 -5.04 -0.39 -2.38
CA VAL A 29 -3.61 -0.60 -2.33
C VAL A 29 -3.05 -0.38 -3.73
N ILE A 30 -2.07 0.53 -3.86
CA ILE A 30 -1.39 0.82 -5.13
C ILE A 30 0.11 0.63 -4.93
N VAL A 31 0.76 -0.09 -5.84
CA VAL A 31 2.21 -0.35 -5.79
C VAL A 31 2.82 -0.31 -7.18
N GLY A 32 4.07 0.12 -7.29
CA GLY A 32 4.86 -0.04 -8.51
C GLY A 32 5.41 -1.46 -8.65
N ARG A 33 5.35 -2.03 -9.86
CA ARG A 33 5.93 -3.35 -10.18
C ARG A 33 7.40 -3.47 -9.80
N HIS A 34 8.13 -2.37 -9.85
CA HIS A 34 9.57 -2.28 -9.62
C HIS A 34 9.94 -1.58 -8.30
N ASP A 35 9.01 -1.40 -7.36
CA ASP A 35 9.32 -0.80 -6.06
C ASP A 35 10.23 -1.71 -5.24
N VAL A 36 11.47 -1.27 -5.00
CA VAL A 36 12.49 -2.00 -4.23
C VAL A 36 12.44 -1.72 -2.72
N ILE A 37 11.67 -0.72 -2.29
CA ILE A 37 11.50 -0.33 -0.89
C ILE A 37 10.29 -1.08 -0.31
N ARG A 38 9.14 -1.04 -0.99
CA ARG A 38 7.87 -1.66 -0.56
C ARG A 38 7.15 -2.36 -1.72
N GLY A 39 7.89 -3.26 -2.38
CA GLY A 39 7.44 -3.94 -3.59
C GLY A 39 6.18 -4.79 -3.49
N PRO A 40 5.76 -5.39 -4.62
CA PRO A 40 4.47 -6.08 -4.76
C PRO A 40 4.15 -7.09 -3.66
N ARG A 41 5.15 -7.78 -3.10
CA ARG A 41 4.95 -8.73 -2.00
C ARG A 41 4.16 -8.11 -0.83
N TRP A 42 4.54 -6.90 -0.40
CA TRP A 42 3.88 -6.23 0.72
C TRP A 42 2.48 -5.73 0.35
N ALA A 43 2.30 -5.28 -0.89
CA ALA A 43 0.99 -4.85 -1.37
C ALA A 43 -0.01 -6.02 -1.45
N TRP A 44 0.46 -7.21 -1.82
CA TRP A 44 -0.32 -8.44 -1.76
C TRP A 44 -0.70 -8.80 -0.31
N GLU A 45 0.25 -8.75 0.62
CA GLU A 45 -0.01 -9.00 2.05
C GLU A 45 -1.08 -8.04 2.60
N LEU A 46 -1.00 -6.74 2.29
CA LEU A 46 -2.04 -5.78 2.65
C LEU A 46 -3.40 -6.10 2.02
N HIS A 47 -3.41 -6.50 0.75
CA HIS A 47 -4.64 -6.85 0.04
C HIS A 47 -5.32 -8.09 0.62
N GLU A 48 -4.54 -9.08 1.05
CA GLU A 48 -5.04 -10.31 1.68
C GLU A 48 -5.58 -10.05 3.10
N LEU A 49 -4.96 -9.13 3.85
CA LEU A 49 -5.35 -8.84 5.23
C LEU A 49 -6.50 -7.84 5.36
N ILE A 50 -6.63 -6.89 4.44
CA ILE A 50 -7.65 -5.82 4.53
C ILE A 50 -8.93 -6.25 3.80
N PRO A 51 -10.08 -6.36 4.51
CA PRO A 51 -11.36 -6.65 3.89
C PRO A 51 -11.78 -5.55 2.90
N ASP A 52 -12.47 -5.93 1.82
CA ASP A 52 -12.93 -5.00 0.77
C ASP A 52 -11.82 -4.11 0.19
N SER A 53 -10.58 -4.62 0.22
CA SER A 53 -9.46 -3.95 -0.43
C SER A 53 -9.42 -4.28 -1.93
N ARG A 54 -8.85 -3.36 -2.71
CA ARG A 54 -8.48 -3.61 -4.10
C ARG A 54 -7.00 -3.34 -4.28
N LEU A 55 -6.34 -4.16 -5.09
CA LEU A 55 -4.94 -4.00 -5.44
C LEU A 55 -4.77 -3.54 -6.89
N ILE A 56 -3.98 -2.50 -7.10
CA ILE A 56 -3.52 -2.05 -8.41
C ILE A 56 -1.99 -2.07 -8.45
N ILE A 57 -1.45 -2.75 -9.46
CA ILE A 57 -0.03 -2.71 -9.77
C ILE A 57 0.19 -1.77 -10.94
N LEU A 58 1.04 -0.78 -10.74
CA LEU A 58 1.55 0.12 -11.77
C LEU A 58 2.71 -0.59 -12.47
N GLU A 59 2.46 -1.08 -13.68
CA GLU A 59 3.36 -2.01 -14.37
C GLU A 59 4.71 -1.41 -14.77
N ASN A 60 4.81 -0.08 -14.88
CA ASN A 60 6.03 0.62 -15.30
C ASN A 60 6.54 1.60 -14.22
N SER A 61 6.23 1.34 -12.95
CA SER A 61 6.60 2.21 -11.83
C SER A 61 7.42 1.49 -10.76
N GLY A 62 8.28 2.24 -10.07
CA GLY A 62 8.93 1.89 -8.82
C GLY A 62 8.21 2.51 -7.62
N HIS A 63 8.98 3.11 -6.70
CA HIS A 63 8.43 3.68 -5.46
C HIS A 63 7.62 4.96 -5.69
N THR A 64 7.91 5.69 -6.78
CA THR A 64 7.32 7.00 -7.08
C THR A 64 6.22 6.91 -8.14
N GLY A 65 5.34 5.91 -8.02
CA GLY A 65 4.24 5.66 -8.98
C GLY A 65 3.38 6.86 -9.38
N PRO A 66 3.02 7.80 -8.47
CA PRO A 66 2.30 9.01 -8.86
C PRO A 66 3.05 9.92 -9.85
N LEU A 67 4.39 9.89 -9.82
CA LEU A 67 5.25 10.66 -10.73
C LEU A 67 5.54 9.89 -12.02
N GLU A 68 5.73 8.57 -11.90
CA GLU A 68 6.14 7.69 -13.01
C GLU A 68 4.96 7.35 -13.93
N GLU A 69 3.78 7.03 -13.37
CA GLU A 69 2.56 6.72 -14.13
C GLU A 69 1.35 7.56 -13.65
N PRO A 70 1.40 8.91 -13.77
CA PRO A 70 0.42 9.82 -13.16
C PRO A 70 -1.02 9.58 -13.60
N ARG A 71 -1.24 9.26 -14.88
CA ARG A 71 -2.59 8.97 -15.42
C ARG A 71 -3.14 7.67 -14.84
N ARG A 72 -2.34 6.59 -14.87
CA ARG A 72 -2.74 5.29 -14.35
C ARG A 72 -3.03 5.35 -12.85
N PHE A 73 -2.20 6.10 -12.12
CA PHE A 73 -2.41 6.35 -10.69
C PHE A 73 -3.70 7.13 -10.42
N ALA A 74 -4.01 8.17 -11.22
CA ALA A 74 -5.25 8.93 -11.09
C ALA A 74 -6.48 8.08 -11.41
N ASP A 75 -6.43 7.26 -12.46
CA ASP A 75 -7.52 6.39 -12.91
C ASP A 75 -7.84 5.25 -11.92
N ALA A 76 -6.92 4.92 -11.00
CA ALA A 76 -7.16 3.90 -9.96
C ALA A 76 -8.14 4.38 -8.87
N ARG A 77 -8.25 5.70 -8.66
CA ARG A 77 -8.98 6.32 -7.53
C ARG A 77 -10.52 6.25 -7.59
N PRO A 78 -11.21 6.39 -8.75
CA PRO A 78 -12.67 6.55 -8.80
C PRO A 78 -13.50 5.36 -8.28
N GLY A 79 -12.88 4.21 -8.03
CA GLY A 79 -13.58 3.01 -7.55
C GLY A 79 -13.91 3.00 -6.05
N ILE A 80 -13.24 3.80 -5.21
CA ILE A 80 -13.44 3.78 -3.75
C ILE A 80 -14.58 4.74 -3.41
N ARG A 81 -15.76 4.20 -3.11
CA ARG A 81 -16.85 4.98 -2.53
C ARG A 81 -16.94 4.63 -1.04
N PRO A 82 -16.89 5.61 -0.13
CA PRO A 82 -17.17 5.33 1.26
C PRO A 82 -18.58 4.76 1.38
N ARG A 83 -18.74 3.75 2.23
CA ARG A 83 -20.04 3.18 2.55
C ARG A 83 -20.78 4.22 3.39
N ILE A 84 -21.62 5.03 2.74
CA ILE A 84 -22.49 5.96 3.46
C ILE A 84 -23.63 5.11 4.02
N GLU A 85 -23.53 4.76 5.29
CA GLU A 85 -24.67 4.22 6.04
C GLU A 85 -25.77 5.29 6.07
N ARG A 86 -26.98 4.92 5.65
CA ARG A 86 -28.18 5.76 5.76
C ARG A 86 -28.85 5.53 7.11
#